data_AF-A0A8H7CW32-F1
#
_entry.id   AF-A0A8H7CW32-F1
#
_cell.length_a   1.000
_cell.length_b   1.000
_cell.length_c   1.000
_cell.angle_alpha   90.00
_cell.angle_beta   90.00
_cell.angle_gamma   90.00
#
_symmetry.space_group_name_H-M   'P 1'
#
loop_
_entity.id
_entity.type
_entity.pdbx_description
1 polymer ?
#
loop_
_entity_poly.entity_id
_entity_poly.type
_entity_poly.pdbx_seq_one_letter_code
_entity_poly.pdbx_strand_id
1 'polypeptide(L)'
;MRDASLPDPGISPFHLEPAESKRMRLIDLTVHIPGRSRVLPQEPAPSRWKTVEFRIYAVFISIIVLIMAWIPIPLSSPMHPNYPRFRSRLSQGWMFGRPVDNSDAQYRGFRNNFIPLTLAAGAFLLAKFVRTRLHAATTSSDNMYLLPFNLGASVVTLIALHGTSALKIFAILTANYLISKSLGGSKSGPISSWIFNVAVIFLNDWYSGYKFADFASPLAFLDSFEGIYPRWHLSFNITMLRLVSFSMDYYWACNTIAGPSEACLPHCLGVAVPNENQRQTLAHPEVMYSYQNYLSYALYPPLYLAGPILSFNDYIWQHRKPLNITRSTVFGYATRFIISLLTMEFILHFMYVVAIKDTKAWMGDTPAQIAMIGFWNLIIVWLKLMLIWRFFRLWALAAGIEAPENMIRCMANNYSVFGFWRSWHRSYNLWLIRYIYIPVGGTNNKILNTLLVFTFVALWHDLTFRLLAWGWLVSLFIVPELAARFYSSSQYGHEPWYRHVCALGAVLNILMMMAANLVGFVLGLDGMKFFVQQLFGTGEGLRFLVGASVCLFAASHLMFEYREDEKRHGIMRKC
;
A
#
# COMPACT_ATOMS: atom_id res chain seq x y z
N MET A 1 8.99 -55.07 -36.31
CA MET A 1 8.99 -54.99 -34.83
C MET A 1 10.30 -54.31 -34.44
N ARG A 2 10.27 -52.98 -34.30
CA ARG A 2 10.36 -52.24 -33.02
C ARG A 2 11.68 -52.54 -32.28
N ASP A 3 12.65 -51.64 -32.43
CA ASP A 3 13.06 -50.78 -31.31
C ASP A 3 13.83 -49.56 -31.83
N ALA A 4 13.36 -48.38 -31.38
CA ALA A 4 13.83 -47.07 -31.77
C ALA A 4 14.84 -46.56 -30.74
N SER A 5 16.11 -46.44 -31.14
CA SER A 5 17.12 -45.68 -30.43
C SER A 5 16.95 -44.19 -30.73
N LEU A 6 16.46 -43.43 -29.75
CA LEU A 6 16.45 -41.96 -29.81
C LEU A 6 17.89 -41.42 -29.67
N PRO A 7 18.34 -40.52 -30.55
CA PRO A 7 19.57 -39.78 -30.36
C PRO A 7 19.38 -38.56 -29.44
N ASP A 8 20.42 -38.34 -28.65
CA ASP A 8 20.71 -37.27 -27.71
C ASP A 8 20.36 -35.85 -28.24
N PRO A 9 19.50 -35.05 -27.58
CA PRO A 9 19.32 -33.65 -27.92
C PRO A 9 20.40 -32.83 -27.20
N GLY A 10 21.41 -32.41 -27.97
CA GLY A 10 22.52 -31.59 -27.53
C GLY A 10 22.11 -30.40 -26.68
N ILE A 11 22.80 -30.25 -25.55
CA ILE A 11 22.79 -29.07 -24.68
C ILE A 11 23.34 -27.89 -25.49
N SER A 12 22.45 -27.01 -25.94
CA SER A 12 22.85 -25.71 -26.49
C SER A 12 23.36 -24.81 -25.35
N PRO A 13 24.58 -24.25 -25.46
CA PRO A 13 25.11 -23.37 -24.42
C PRO A 13 24.32 -22.06 -24.39
N PHE A 14 23.85 -21.69 -23.19
CA PHE A 14 23.22 -20.41 -22.92
C PHE A 14 24.11 -19.26 -23.42
N HIS A 15 23.70 -18.61 -24.50
CA HIS A 15 24.25 -17.33 -24.91
C HIS A 15 23.88 -16.27 -23.84
N LEU A 16 24.87 -15.89 -23.05
CA LEU A 16 24.87 -14.62 -22.33
C LEU A 16 25.01 -13.51 -23.38
N GLU A 17 23.93 -12.79 -23.67
CA GLU A 17 24.06 -11.56 -24.46
C GLU A 17 24.91 -10.54 -23.69
N PRO A 18 25.82 -9.81 -24.37
CA PRO A 18 26.63 -8.78 -23.73
C PRO A 18 25.75 -7.65 -23.20
N ALA A 19 26.14 -7.06 -22.07
CA ALA A 19 25.48 -5.90 -21.50
C ALA A 19 25.57 -4.70 -22.46
N GLU A 20 24.57 -4.55 -23.34
CA GLU A 20 24.38 -3.31 -24.09
C GLU A 20 24.15 -2.15 -23.12
N SER A 21 24.84 -1.04 -23.40
CA SER A 21 24.69 0.27 -22.77
C SER A 21 23.21 0.67 -22.68
N LYS A 22 22.56 0.41 -21.54
CA LYS A 22 21.16 0.79 -21.29
C LYS A 22 21.04 2.30 -21.20
N ARG A 23 20.59 2.91 -22.31
CA ARG A 23 19.96 4.23 -22.29
C ARG A 23 18.81 4.18 -21.27
N MET A 24 18.82 5.05 -20.25
CA MET A 24 17.72 5.13 -19.27
C MET A 24 16.38 5.35 -20.00
N ARG A 25 15.44 4.40 -19.87
CA ARG A 25 14.10 4.48 -20.46
C ARG A 25 13.08 4.94 -19.41
N LEU A 26 11.95 5.49 -19.86
CA LEU A 26 10.89 6.02 -18.99
C LEU A 26 10.38 4.97 -17.97
N ILE A 27 10.33 3.69 -18.37
CA ILE A 27 9.98 2.56 -17.50
C ILE A 27 11.03 2.30 -16.41
N ASP A 28 12.31 2.58 -16.65
CA ASP A 28 13.39 2.36 -15.65
C ASP A 28 13.29 3.38 -14.49
N LEU A 29 12.67 4.54 -14.75
CA LEU A 29 12.38 5.58 -13.75
C LEU A 29 11.21 5.20 -12.83
N THR A 30 10.25 4.41 -13.32
CA THR A 30 9.01 4.06 -12.60
C THR A 30 8.94 2.60 -12.14
N VAL A 31 9.79 1.72 -12.67
CA VAL A 31 9.75 0.27 -12.47
C VAL A 31 11.09 -0.24 -11.93
N HIS A 32 11.09 -0.66 -10.66
CA HIS A 32 12.02 -1.66 -10.15
C HIS A 32 11.33 -2.37 -8.99
N ILE A 33 10.50 -3.34 -9.33
CA ILE A 33 9.97 -4.35 -8.41
C ILE A 33 10.04 -5.65 -9.22
N PRO A 34 10.53 -6.78 -8.67
CA PRO A 34 10.62 -8.04 -9.41
C PRO A 34 9.23 -8.46 -9.88
N GLY A 35 8.93 -8.20 -11.15
CA GLY A 35 7.70 -8.61 -11.80
C GLY A 35 7.78 -10.09 -12.13
N ARG A 36 6.62 -10.74 -12.12
CA ARG A 36 6.46 -12.15 -12.49
C ARG A 36 6.73 -12.30 -13.99
N SER A 37 7.88 -12.86 -14.38
CA SER A 37 8.05 -13.39 -15.74
C SER A 37 7.16 -14.63 -15.87
N ARG A 38 6.04 -14.50 -16.56
CA ARG A 38 5.20 -15.62 -16.96
C ARG A 38 5.06 -15.53 -18.48
N VAL A 39 5.06 -16.69 -19.15
CA VAL A 39 4.73 -16.79 -20.58
C VAL A 39 3.41 -16.05 -20.80
N LEU A 40 3.43 -15.06 -21.69
CA LEU A 40 2.26 -14.24 -22.00
C LEU A 40 1.21 -15.15 -22.67
N PRO A 41 -0.05 -15.17 -22.21
CA PRO A 41 -1.10 -15.97 -22.86
C PRO A 41 -1.49 -15.43 -24.24
N GLN A 42 -1.10 -14.20 -24.59
CA GLN A 42 -1.29 -13.56 -25.89
C GLN A 42 -0.06 -12.69 -26.19
N GLU A 43 0.38 -12.67 -27.45
CA GLU A 43 1.41 -11.73 -27.89
C GLU A 43 0.97 -10.28 -27.63
N PRO A 44 1.86 -9.44 -27.08
CA PRO A 44 1.51 -8.06 -26.77
C PRO A 44 1.31 -7.26 -28.06
N ALA A 45 0.34 -6.34 -28.06
CA ALA A 45 0.02 -5.55 -29.24
C ALA A 45 1.24 -4.69 -29.70
N PRO A 46 1.37 -4.40 -31.01
CA PRO A 46 2.44 -3.56 -31.51
C PRO A 46 2.39 -2.16 -30.89
N SER A 47 3.57 -1.57 -30.67
CA SER A 47 3.68 -0.27 -29.99
C SER A 47 3.00 0.84 -30.79
N ARG A 48 2.17 1.62 -30.09
CA ARG A 48 1.46 2.77 -30.68
C ARG A 48 2.08 4.11 -30.33
N TRP A 49 3.13 4.15 -29.50
CA TRP A 49 3.80 5.40 -29.09
C TRP A 49 4.25 6.28 -30.25
N LYS A 50 4.59 5.68 -31.40
CA LYS A 50 5.06 6.40 -32.59
C LYS A 50 3.94 6.87 -33.53
N THR A 51 2.69 6.46 -33.31
CA THR A 51 1.57 6.87 -34.18
C THR A 51 1.22 8.34 -33.98
N VAL A 52 0.62 8.95 -35.00
CA VAL A 52 0.19 10.37 -34.95
C VAL A 52 -0.83 10.57 -33.82
N GLU A 53 -1.77 9.64 -33.66
CA GLU A 53 -2.76 9.65 -32.57
C GLU A 53 -2.10 9.80 -31.18
N PHE A 54 -1.09 8.96 -30.87
CA PHE A 54 -0.45 9.00 -29.56
C PHE A 54 0.46 10.20 -29.35
N ARG A 55 1.05 10.74 -30.42
CA ARG A 55 1.78 12.02 -30.34
C ARG A 55 0.83 13.17 -30.00
N ILE A 56 -0.36 13.19 -30.61
CA ILE A 56 -1.40 14.18 -30.29
C ILE A 56 -1.83 14.04 -28.83
N TYR A 57 -2.13 12.82 -28.35
CA TYR A 57 -2.46 12.61 -26.93
C TYR A 57 -1.32 13.03 -26.00
N ALA A 58 -0.06 12.73 -26.33
CA ALA A 58 1.08 13.09 -25.51
C ALA A 58 1.25 14.61 -25.39
N VAL A 59 1.17 15.35 -26.51
CA VAL A 59 1.25 16.83 -26.51
C VAL A 59 0.07 17.42 -25.74
N PHE A 60 -1.14 16.95 -26.03
CA PHE A 60 -2.36 17.41 -25.37
C PHE A 60 -2.30 17.22 -23.85
N ILE A 61 -1.97 16.01 -23.38
CA ILE A 61 -1.86 15.71 -21.95
C ILE A 61 -0.71 16.49 -21.29
N SER A 62 0.41 16.69 -21.98
CA SER A 62 1.52 17.49 -21.44
C SER A 62 1.09 18.94 -21.15
N ILE A 63 0.31 19.55 -22.03
CA ILE A 63 -0.24 20.90 -21.82
C ILE A 63 -1.25 20.89 -20.67
N ILE A 64 -2.18 19.91 -20.65
CA ILE A 64 -3.21 19.82 -19.63
C ILE A 64 -2.61 19.62 -18.23
N VAL A 65 -1.58 18.78 -18.08
CA VAL A 65 -0.91 18.56 -16.79
C VAL A 65 -0.29 19.86 -16.25
N LEU A 66 0.29 20.69 -17.11
CA LEU A 66 0.82 22.00 -16.72
C LEU A 66 -0.30 22.94 -16.26
N ILE A 67 -1.44 22.96 -16.96
CA ILE A 67 -2.61 23.75 -16.58
C ILE A 67 -3.16 23.27 -15.23
N MET A 68 -3.30 21.96 -15.04
CA MET A 68 -3.77 21.37 -13.78
C MET A 68 -2.87 21.74 -12.60
N ALA A 69 -1.55 21.78 -12.80
CA ALA A 69 -0.59 22.23 -11.79
C ALA A 69 -0.64 23.75 -11.58
N TRP A 70 -0.92 24.53 -12.62
CA TRP A 70 -0.99 25.98 -12.52
C TRP A 70 -2.21 26.47 -11.74
N ILE A 71 -3.41 25.93 -11.99
CA ILE A 71 -4.68 26.38 -11.38
C ILE A 71 -4.63 26.59 -9.85
N PRO A 72 -4.11 25.65 -9.02
CA PRO A 72 -4.08 25.83 -7.56
C PRO A 72 -3.05 26.86 -7.07
N ILE A 73 -2.08 27.26 -7.89
CA ILE A 73 -1.00 28.18 -7.48
C ILE A 73 -1.56 29.61 -7.27
N PRO A 74 -2.32 30.22 -8.20
CA PRO A 74 -2.99 31.50 -7.96
C PRO A 74 -3.99 31.46 -6.79
N LEU A 75 -4.71 30.35 -6.59
CA LEU A 75 -5.63 30.18 -5.45
C LEU A 75 -4.90 30.25 -4.10
N SER A 76 -3.62 29.89 -4.11
CA SER A 76 -2.73 29.89 -2.95
C SER A 76 -2.01 31.24 -2.76
N SER A 77 -2.27 32.24 -3.61
CA SER A 77 -1.63 33.55 -3.55
C SER A 77 -2.17 34.41 -2.38
N PRO A 78 -1.31 35.17 -1.67
CA PRO A 78 -1.76 36.18 -0.70
C PRO A 78 -2.72 37.23 -1.26
N MET A 79 -2.70 37.43 -2.58
CA MET A 79 -3.60 38.37 -3.27
C MET A 79 -4.99 37.79 -3.56
N HIS A 80 -5.19 36.48 -3.34
CA HIS A 80 -6.46 35.83 -3.63
C HIS A 80 -7.54 36.25 -2.60
N PRO A 81 -8.78 36.57 -3.01
CA PRO A 81 -9.82 37.03 -2.08
C PRO A 81 -10.11 36.05 -0.93
N ASN A 82 -9.97 34.76 -1.18
CA ASN A 82 -10.18 33.71 -0.18
C ASN A 82 -8.98 33.48 0.77
N TYR A 83 -7.80 34.08 0.52
CA TYR A 83 -6.58 33.85 1.31
C TYR A 83 -6.72 34.12 2.82
N PRO A 84 -7.39 35.21 3.28
CA PRO A 84 -7.56 35.47 4.70
C PRO A 84 -8.29 34.36 5.46
N ARG A 85 -9.09 33.53 4.78
CA ARG A 85 -9.87 32.44 5.39
C ARG A 85 -9.03 31.24 5.81
N PHE A 86 -7.92 30.99 5.10
CA PHE A 86 -7.07 29.82 5.36
C PHE A 86 -5.66 30.16 5.82
N ARG A 87 -5.24 31.44 5.80
CA ARG A 87 -3.89 31.87 6.21
C ARG A 87 -3.48 31.36 7.59
N SER A 88 -4.43 31.24 8.53
CA SER A 88 -4.18 30.81 9.91
C SER A 88 -3.84 29.33 10.04
N ARG A 89 -4.10 28.53 9.01
CA ARG A 89 -3.74 27.11 8.95
C ARG A 89 -2.34 26.88 8.37
N LEU A 90 -1.75 27.90 7.74
CA LEU A 90 -0.43 27.81 7.16
C LEU A 90 0.64 27.90 8.25
N SER A 91 1.73 27.16 8.08
CA SER A 91 2.89 27.17 8.96
C SER A 91 4.06 27.89 8.33
N GLN A 92 5.07 28.23 9.12
CA GLN A 92 6.34 28.74 8.62
C GLN A 92 6.97 27.70 7.67
N GLY A 93 7.14 28.09 6.41
CA GLY A 93 7.81 27.29 5.40
C GLY A 93 9.30 27.64 5.30
N TRP A 94 10.04 26.79 4.59
CA TRP A 94 11.49 26.93 4.41
C TRP A 94 11.88 27.21 2.96
N MET A 95 10.94 27.04 2.02
CA MET A 95 11.21 27.13 0.60
C MET A 95 10.78 28.50 0.05
N PHE A 96 11.72 29.23 -0.56
CA PHE A 96 11.49 30.53 -1.23
C PHE A 96 10.76 31.59 -0.38
N GLY A 97 10.89 31.56 0.95
CA GLY A 97 10.18 32.45 1.86
C GLY A 97 8.65 32.26 1.87
N ARG A 98 8.14 31.19 1.25
CA ARG A 98 6.71 30.86 1.22
C ARG A 98 6.31 30.12 2.49
N PRO A 99 5.08 30.31 3.00
CA PRO A 99 4.54 29.43 4.02
C PRO A 99 4.30 28.02 3.47
N VAL A 100 4.08 27.07 4.36
CA VAL A 100 3.80 25.67 4.01
C VAL A 100 2.42 25.24 4.51
N ASP A 101 1.67 24.55 3.68
CA ASP A 101 0.41 23.92 4.07
C ASP A 101 0.66 22.61 4.84
N ASN A 102 0.87 22.73 6.16
CA ASN A 102 1.04 21.60 7.07
C ASN A 102 -0.29 21.22 7.77
N SER A 103 -1.43 21.39 7.07
CA SER A 103 -2.77 21.23 7.68
C SER A 103 -3.18 19.77 7.88
N ASP A 104 -2.71 18.83 7.04
CA ASP A 104 -3.04 17.41 7.15
C ASP A 104 -2.42 16.81 8.42
N ALA A 105 -3.27 16.39 9.37
CA ALA A 105 -2.81 15.94 10.69
C ALA A 105 -1.89 14.71 10.65
N GLN A 106 -2.15 13.75 9.75
CA GLN A 106 -1.37 12.53 9.64
C GLN A 106 0.01 12.82 9.02
N TYR A 107 0.04 13.58 7.92
CA TYR A 107 1.30 13.97 7.30
C TYR A 107 2.11 14.90 8.18
N ARG A 108 1.47 15.86 8.86
CA ARG A 108 2.12 16.73 9.86
C ARG A 108 2.80 15.91 10.96
N GLY A 109 2.12 14.88 11.46
CA GLY A 109 2.68 13.96 12.46
C GLY A 109 3.97 13.29 11.97
N PHE A 110 3.97 12.77 10.74
CA PHE A 110 5.17 12.19 10.12
C PHE A 110 6.26 13.24 9.85
N ARG A 111 5.91 14.36 9.21
CA ARG A 111 6.83 15.43 8.81
C ARG A 111 7.55 16.04 10.01
N ASN A 112 6.82 16.37 11.08
CA ASN A 112 7.39 16.97 12.28
C ASN A 112 8.29 15.99 13.05
N ASN A 113 8.04 14.68 12.95
CA ASN A 113 8.83 13.63 13.60
C ASN A 113 9.84 12.95 12.65
N PHE A 114 10.05 13.49 11.45
CA PHE A 114 10.89 12.85 10.44
C PHE A 114 12.34 12.67 10.91
N ILE A 115 12.90 13.67 11.59
CA ILE A 115 14.27 13.61 12.15
C ILE A 115 14.36 12.54 13.25
N PRO A 116 13.54 12.57 14.33
CA PRO A 116 13.53 11.51 15.34
C PRO A 116 13.36 10.11 14.76
N LEU A 117 12.45 9.92 13.79
CA LEU A 117 12.23 8.63 13.13
C LEU A 117 13.47 8.16 12.36
N THR A 118 14.15 9.07 11.66
CA THR A 118 15.38 8.76 10.91
C THR A 118 16.52 8.40 11.87
N LEU A 119 16.65 9.10 13.00
CA LEU A 119 17.64 8.78 14.04
C LEU A 119 17.36 7.41 14.67
N ALA A 120 16.09 7.10 14.98
CA ALA A 120 15.70 5.79 15.50
C ALA A 120 16.02 4.66 14.51
N ALA A 121 15.73 4.88 13.22
CA ALA A 121 16.08 3.94 12.16
C ALA A 121 17.60 3.74 12.05
N GLY A 122 18.38 4.83 12.09
CA GLY A 122 19.84 4.79 12.10
C GLY A 122 20.41 4.03 13.30
N ALA A 123 19.89 4.29 14.50
CA ALA A 123 20.31 3.60 15.72
C ALA A 123 20.02 2.08 15.65
N PHE A 124 18.84 1.70 15.17
CA PHE A 124 18.50 0.29 14.94
C PHE A 124 19.45 -0.38 13.94
N LEU A 125 19.72 0.27 12.80
CA LEU A 125 20.60 -0.26 11.76
C LEU A 125 22.06 -0.37 12.24
N LEU A 126 22.54 0.60 13.02
CA LEU A 126 23.86 0.57 13.64
C LEU A 126 23.97 -0.58 14.65
N ALA A 127 23.00 -0.72 15.55
CA ALA A 127 22.97 -1.81 16.53
C ALA A 127 22.92 -3.19 15.85
N LYS A 128 22.12 -3.33 14.78
CA LYS A 128 22.09 -4.52 13.94
C LYS A 128 23.45 -4.79 13.29
N PHE A 129 24.08 -3.76 12.72
CA PHE A 129 25.40 -3.89 12.09
C PHE A 129 26.45 -4.40 13.08
N VAL A 130 26.50 -3.82 14.28
CA VAL A 130 27.38 -4.28 15.37
C VAL A 130 27.08 -5.74 15.72
N ARG A 131 25.81 -6.10 15.91
CA ARG A 131 25.40 -7.47 16.22
C ARG A 131 25.81 -8.47 15.13
N THR A 132 25.63 -8.11 13.87
CA THR A 132 26.06 -8.94 12.72
C THR A 132 27.58 -9.09 12.67
N ARG A 133 28.36 -8.03 12.95
CA ARG A 133 29.82 -8.11 12.99
C ARG A 133 30.33 -9.02 14.12
N LEU A 134 29.69 -8.97 15.28
CA LEU A 134 30.00 -9.85 16.40
C LEU A 134 29.66 -11.32 16.10
N HIS A 135 28.60 -11.58 15.33
CA HIS A 135 28.20 -12.93 14.94
C HIS A 135 28.93 -13.48 13.72
N ALA A 136 29.44 -12.64 12.82
CA ALA A 136 30.16 -13.07 11.61
C ALA A 136 31.44 -13.88 11.91
N ALA A 137 31.89 -13.92 13.17
CA ALA A 137 32.91 -14.85 13.66
C ALA A 137 32.42 -16.31 13.76
N THR A 138 31.13 -16.58 13.52
CA THR A 138 30.50 -17.91 13.56
C THR A 138 29.85 -18.25 12.22
N THR A 139 30.07 -19.48 11.75
CA THR A 139 29.93 -19.94 10.35
C THR A 139 28.48 -20.24 9.88
N SER A 140 27.45 -19.54 10.38
CA SER A 140 26.06 -19.78 9.91
C SER A 140 25.73 -18.98 8.65
N SER A 141 25.06 -19.61 7.68
CA SER A 141 24.52 -18.98 6.48
C SER A 141 23.15 -18.32 6.66
N ASP A 142 22.51 -18.48 7.83
CA ASP A 142 21.20 -17.90 8.13
C ASP A 142 21.26 -16.67 9.05
N ASN A 143 20.19 -15.88 9.07
CA ASN A 143 20.02 -14.69 9.89
C ASN A 143 19.15 -14.95 11.14
N MET A 144 18.99 -16.21 11.54
CA MET A 144 18.14 -16.58 12.69
C MET A 144 18.66 -16.01 14.01
N TYR A 145 19.97 -15.83 14.14
CA TYR A 145 20.64 -15.21 15.30
C TYR A 145 20.21 -13.75 15.57
N LEU A 146 19.56 -13.10 14.59
CA LEU A 146 19.04 -11.74 14.71
C LEU A 146 17.66 -11.68 15.37
N LEU A 147 16.90 -12.78 15.46
CA LEU A 147 15.56 -12.75 16.07
C LEU A 147 15.57 -12.35 17.55
N PRO A 148 16.48 -12.84 18.42
CA PRO A 148 16.58 -12.33 19.79
C PRO A 148 16.92 -10.83 19.84
N PHE A 149 17.79 -10.36 18.94
CA PHE A 149 18.14 -8.95 18.83
C PHE A 149 16.93 -8.09 18.41
N ASN A 150 16.22 -8.53 17.37
CA ASN A 150 15.02 -7.87 16.88
C ASN A 150 13.96 -7.79 17.98
N LEU A 151 13.73 -8.87 18.73
CA LEU A 151 12.81 -8.87 19.88
C LEU A 151 13.25 -7.86 20.95
N GLY A 152 14.52 -7.83 21.33
CA GLY A 152 15.04 -6.84 22.28
C GLY A 152 14.80 -5.40 21.80
N ALA A 153 15.11 -5.13 20.53
CA ALA A 153 14.85 -3.84 19.91
C ALA A 153 13.33 -3.50 19.84
N SER A 154 12.48 -4.50 19.59
CA SER A 154 11.02 -4.37 19.62
C SER A 154 10.51 -3.96 21.00
N VAL A 155 10.98 -4.61 22.07
CA VAL A 155 10.58 -4.29 23.45
C VAL A 155 10.97 -2.85 23.80
N VAL A 156 12.22 -2.46 23.52
CA VAL A 156 12.70 -1.09 23.77
C VAL A 156 11.89 -0.07 22.97
N THR A 157 11.65 -0.34 21.68
CA THR A 157 10.86 0.55 20.82
C THR A 157 9.43 0.68 21.32
N LEU A 158 8.81 -0.42 21.74
CA LEU A 158 7.43 -0.44 22.24
C LEU A 158 7.28 0.39 23.52
N ILE A 159 8.20 0.23 24.47
CA ILE A 159 8.22 0.99 25.73
C ILE A 159 8.50 2.47 25.45
N ALA A 160 9.44 2.80 24.56
CA ALA A 160 9.71 4.18 24.20
C ALA A 160 8.50 4.88 23.54
N LEU A 161 7.78 4.15 22.68
CA LEU A 161 6.60 4.68 21.99
C LEU A 161 5.38 4.78 22.91
N HIS A 162 5.11 3.79 23.75
CA HIS A 162 3.80 3.67 24.43
C HIS A 162 3.90 3.60 25.96
N GLY A 163 5.10 3.72 26.53
CA GLY A 163 5.34 3.68 27.96
C GLY A 163 4.75 2.43 28.62
N THR A 164 3.97 2.61 29.67
CA THR A 164 3.33 1.51 30.42
C THR A 164 2.23 0.80 29.63
N SER A 165 1.67 1.42 28.60
CA SER A 165 0.71 0.77 27.71
C SER A 165 1.33 -0.37 26.89
N ALA A 166 2.66 -0.47 26.83
CA ALA A 166 3.36 -1.65 26.33
C ALA A 166 2.90 -2.94 27.02
N LEU A 167 2.58 -2.90 28.33
CA LEU A 167 2.08 -4.05 29.09
C LEU A 167 0.74 -4.57 28.53
N LYS A 168 -0.17 -3.65 28.20
CA LYS A 168 -1.48 -3.96 27.60
C LYS A 168 -1.29 -4.64 26.24
N ILE A 169 -0.38 -4.10 25.43
CA ILE A 169 -0.03 -4.66 24.11
C ILE A 169 0.52 -6.08 24.28
N PHE A 170 1.49 -6.30 25.18
CA PHE A 170 2.04 -7.64 25.44
C PHE A 170 0.97 -8.62 25.94
N ALA A 171 0.05 -8.20 26.81
CA ALA A 171 -1.05 -9.03 27.27
C ALA A 171 -1.93 -9.51 26.11
N ILE A 172 -2.31 -8.59 25.21
CA ILE A 172 -3.11 -8.91 24.02
C ILE A 172 -2.36 -9.87 23.07
N LEU A 173 -1.08 -9.61 22.80
CA LEU A 173 -0.25 -10.48 21.96
C LEU A 173 -0.14 -11.89 22.56
N THR A 174 0.06 -11.97 23.88
CA THR A 174 0.17 -13.25 24.59
C THR A 174 -1.15 -14.01 24.55
N ALA A 175 -2.27 -13.35 24.83
CA ALA A 175 -3.59 -13.97 24.73
C ALA A 175 -3.86 -14.52 23.32
N ASN A 176 -3.57 -13.74 22.27
CA ASN A 176 -3.70 -14.21 20.90
C ASN A 176 -2.82 -15.44 20.64
N TYR A 177 -1.53 -15.40 21.02
CA TYR A 177 -0.62 -16.53 20.82
C TYR A 177 -1.11 -17.81 21.50
N LEU A 178 -1.60 -17.70 22.75
CA LEU A 178 -2.16 -18.82 23.49
C LEU A 178 -3.39 -19.39 22.78
N ILE A 179 -4.32 -18.55 22.33
CA ILE A 179 -5.49 -18.97 21.53
C ILE A 179 -5.03 -19.73 20.27
N SER A 180 -4.07 -19.17 19.52
CA SER A 180 -3.55 -19.79 18.29
C SER A 180 -2.89 -21.14 18.56
N LYS A 181 -2.04 -21.23 19.59
CA LYS A 181 -1.30 -22.47 19.90
C LYS A 181 -2.21 -23.55 20.50
N SER A 182 -3.16 -23.20 21.36
CA SER A 182 -4.08 -24.15 21.99
C SER A 182 -5.11 -24.72 21.01
N LEU A 183 -5.50 -23.97 19.98
CA LEU A 183 -6.55 -24.37 19.04
C LEU A 183 -6.05 -24.62 17.60
N GLY A 184 -4.74 -24.57 17.36
CA GLY A 184 -4.18 -24.53 16.00
C GLY A 184 -4.47 -25.75 15.11
N GLY A 185 -4.67 -26.93 15.70
CA GLY A 185 -5.09 -28.12 14.94
C GLY A 185 -6.58 -28.18 14.63
N SER A 186 -7.40 -27.34 15.25
CA SER A 186 -8.87 -27.38 15.15
C SER A 186 -9.41 -26.28 14.23
N LYS A 187 -10.53 -26.55 13.55
CA LYS A 187 -11.29 -25.55 12.79
C LYS A 187 -11.80 -24.40 13.67
N SER A 188 -11.89 -24.59 14.99
CA SER A 188 -12.23 -23.52 15.94
C SER A 188 -11.11 -22.48 16.10
N GLY A 189 -9.84 -22.83 15.86
CA GLY A 189 -8.70 -21.93 16.05
C GLY A 189 -8.80 -20.63 15.24
N PRO A 190 -8.98 -20.70 13.90
CA PRO A 190 -9.24 -19.52 13.09
C PRO A 190 -10.39 -18.68 13.60
N ILE A 191 -11.55 -19.30 13.90
CA ILE A 191 -12.76 -18.61 14.35
C ILE A 191 -12.50 -17.84 15.65
N SER A 192 -11.95 -18.52 16.67
CA SER A 192 -11.63 -17.90 17.96
C SER A 192 -10.60 -16.78 17.82
N SER A 193 -9.58 -16.95 16.97
CA SER A 193 -8.59 -15.90 16.73
C SER A 193 -9.19 -14.67 16.08
N TRP A 194 -10.10 -14.84 15.11
CA TRP A 194 -10.80 -13.72 14.46
C TRP A 194 -11.75 -13.00 15.42
N ILE A 195 -12.55 -13.75 16.18
CA ILE A 195 -13.45 -13.16 17.19
C ILE A 195 -12.65 -12.35 18.20
N PHE A 196 -11.57 -12.91 18.73
CA PHE A 196 -10.69 -12.22 19.67
C PHE A 196 -10.11 -10.93 19.08
N ASN A 197 -9.49 -11.00 17.91
CA ASN A 197 -8.83 -9.84 17.30
C ASN A 197 -9.81 -8.73 16.89
N VAL A 198 -10.99 -9.10 16.38
CA VAL A 198 -12.04 -8.13 16.08
C VAL A 198 -12.54 -7.49 17.37
N ALA A 199 -12.87 -8.27 18.40
CA ALA A 199 -13.30 -7.74 19.70
C ALA A 199 -12.27 -6.77 20.30
N VAL A 200 -10.97 -7.09 20.21
CA VAL A 200 -9.89 -6.21 20.68
C VAL A 200 -9.88 -4.88 19.94
N ILE A 201 -10.08 -4.83 18.61
CA ILE A 201 -10.15 -3.55 17.90
C ILE A 201 -11.31 -2.71 18.41
N PHE A 202 -12.50 -3.30 18.55
CA PHE A 202 -13.68 -2.60 19.04
C PHE A 202 -13.48 -2.08 20.48
N LEU A 203 -12.94 -2.92 21.37
CA LEU A 203 -12.66 -2.52 22.74
C LEU A 203 -11.58 -1.44 22.82
N ASN A 204 -10.53 -1.54 22.00
CA ASN A 204 -9.47 -0.53 21.94
C ASN A 204 -10.01 0.84 21.49
N ASP A 205 -10.96 0.86 20.55
CA ASP A 205 -11.62 2.06 20.07
C ASP A 205 -12.57 2.64 21.13
N TRP A 206 -13.49 1.83 21.66
CA TRP A 206 -14.48 2.26 22.67
C TRP A 206 -13.84 2.82 23.93
N TYR A 207 -12.73 2.23 24.39
CA TYR A 207 -12.04 2.64 25.60
C TYR A 207 -10.78 3.47 25.33
N SER A 208 -10.54 3.90 24.09
CA SER A 208 -9.38 4.74 23.70
C SER A 208 -8.03 4.21 24.22
N GLY A 209 -7.83 2.89 24.20
CA GLY A 209 -6.61 2.21 24.65
C GLY A 209 -6.50 1.91 26.15
N TYR A 210 -7.61 2.01 26.90
CA TYR A 210 -7.79 1.71 28.33
C TYR A 210 -6.90 2.53 29.27
N LYS A 211 -7.42 2.97 30.41
CA LYS A 211 -6.61 3.56 31.49
C LYS A 211 -6.42 2.55 32.62
N PHE A 212 -5.24 2.51 33.22
CA PHE A 212 -4.98 1.66 34.38
C PHE A 212 -5.83 2.05 35.59
N ALA A 213 -6.10 3.35 35.75
CA ALA A 213 -7.00 3.89 36.77
C ALA A 213 -8.43 3.30 36.70
N ASP A 214 -8.92 3.00 35.49
CA ASP A 214 -10.27 2.45 35.28
C ASP A 214 -10.38 0.98 35.75
N PHE A 215 -9.25 0.26 35.78
CA PHE A 215 -9.21 -1.12 36.27
C PHE A 215 -9.00 -1.20 37.78
N ALA A 216 -8.04 -0.42 38.30
CA ALA A 216 -7.73 -0.41 39.72
C ALA A 216 -7.09 0.93 40.10
N SER A 217 -7.69 1.63 41.07
CA SER A 217 -7.20 2.92 41.56
C SER A 217 -5.71 2.93 41.96
N PRO A 218 -5.14 1.87 42.59
CA PRO A 218 -3.71 1.81 42.90
C PRO A 218 -2.78 1.78 41.68
N LEU A 219 -3.27 1.41 40.48
CA LEU A 219 -2.48 1.34 39.25
C LEU A 219 -2.49 2.65 38.46
N ALA A 220 -3.20 3.69 38.92
CA ALA A 220 -3.32 4.98 38.23
C ALA A 220 -1.95 5.66 37.98
N PHE A 221 -0.94 5.40 38.82
CA PHE A 221 0.41 5.94 38.60
C PHE A 221 1.03 5.47 37.28
N LEU A 222 0.64 4.29 36.76
CA LEU A 222 1.14 3.77 35.49
C LEU A 222 0.67 4.62 34.32
N ASP A 223 -0.50 5.26 34.41
CA ASP A 223 -1.01 6.13 33.35
C ASP A 223 -0.18 7.43 33.19
N SER A 224 0.70 7.77 34.14
CA SER A 224 1.61 8.93 34.02
C SER A 224 2.74 8.73 33.01
N PHE A 225 3.05 7.49 32.65
CA PHE A 225 4.14 7.13 31.74
C PHE A 225 3.59 6.70 30.38
N GLU A 226 3.17 7.67 29.56
CA GLU A 226 2.45 7.38 28.32
C GLU A 226 3.35 7.10 27.09
N GLY A 227 4.63 7.47 27.14
CA GLY A 227 5.58 7.34 26.02
C GLY A 227 5.46 8.46 24.97
N ILE A 228 6.24 8.36 23.89
CA ILE A 228 6.32 9.39 22.82
C ILE A 228 5.04 9.45 21.97
N TYR A 229 4.37 8.31 21.79
CA TYR A 229 3.16 8.15 21.00
C TYR A 229 2.11 7.35 21.79
N PRO A 230 1.38 7.99 22.71
CA PRO A 230 0.55 7.28 23.69
C PRO A 230 -0.71 6.63 23.10
N ARG A 231 -1.11 7.03 21.88
CA ARG A 231 -2.29 6.50 21.16
C ARG A 231 -2.01 5.17 20.47
N TRP A 232 -1.53 4.20 21.25
CA TRP A 232 -1.13 2.88 20.76
C TRP A 232 -2.29 2.13 20.06
N HIS A 233 -3.53 2.33 20.54
CA HIS A 233 -4.73 1.70 20.01
C HIS A 233 -4.96 1.99 18.52
N LEU A 234 -4.58 3.18 18.04
CA LEU A 234 -4.71 3.55 16.62
C LEU A 234 -3.72 2.78 15.73
N SER A 235 -2.46 2.66 16.16
CA SER A 235 -1.44 1.88 15.45
C SER A 235 -1.65 0.37 15.59
N PHE A 236 -2.39 -0.05 16.62
CA PHE A 236 -2.65 -1.47 16.89
C PHE A 236 -3.43 -2.16 15.76
N ASN A 237 -4.23 -1.42 14.98
CA ASN A 237 -4.98 -1.99 13.86
C ASN A 237 -4.07 -2.72 12.85
N ILE A 238 -2.87 -2.21 12.59
CA ILE A 238 -1.88 -2.90 11.74
C ILE A 238 -1.29 -4.13 12.45
N THR A 239 -1.07 -4.03 13.76
CA THR A 239 -0.55 -5.13 14.58
C THR A 239 -1.55 -6.29 14.58
N MET A 240 -2.85 -6.02 14.74
CA MET A 240 -3.93 -7.00 14.66
C MET A 240 -3.85 -7.85 13.38
N LEU A 241 -3.57 -7.23 12.23
CA LEU A 241 -3.43 -7.97 10.96
C LEU A 241 -2.31 -9.02 11.04
N ARG A 242 -1.21 -8.71 11.74
CA ARG A 242 -0.11 -9.66 11.98
C ARG A 242 -0.51 -10.78 12.93
N LEU A 243 -1.30 -10.48 13.96
CA LEU A 243 -1.82 -11.48 14.91
C LEU A 243 -2.65 -12.53 14.18
N VAL A 244 -3.58 -12.08 13.34
CA VAL A 244 -4.39 -12.95 12.48
C VAL A 244 -3.52 -13.70 11.48
N SER A 245 -2.52 -13.05 10.86
CA SER A 245 -1.58 -13.74 9.96
C SER A 245 -0.88 -14.91 10.63
N PHE A 246 -0.37 -14.72 11.85
CA PHE A 246 0.27 -15.79 12.61
C PHE A 246 -0.72 -16.92 12.93
N SER A 247 -1.91 -16.59 13.45
CA SER A 247 -2.93 -17.60 13.79
C SER A 247 -3.32 -18.47 12.60
N MET A 248 -3.54 -17.84 11.45
CA MET A 248 -3.93 -18.52 10.22
C MET A 248 -2.78 -19.33 9.61
N ASP A 249 -1.57 -18.76 9.56
CA ASP A 249 -0.38 -19.45 9.03
C ASP A 249 -0.04 -20.67 9.90
N TYR A 250 -0.17 -20.57 11.23
CA TYR A 250 -0.01 -21.70 12.15
C TYR A 250 -1.09 -22.77 11.97
N TYR A 251 -2.37 -22.37 11.89
CA TYR A 251 -3.47 -23.30 11.63
C TYR A 251 -3.26 -24.09 10.33
N TRP A 252 -2.85 -23.43 9.24
CA TRP A 252 -2.56 -24.11 7.98
C TRP A 252 -1.33 -25.03 8.10
N ALA A 253 -0.32 -24.65 8.87
CA ALA A 253 0.83 -25.53 9.13
C ALA A 253 0.43 -26.81 9.87
N CYS A 254 -0.45 -26.73 10.86
CA CYS A 254 -0.96 -27.90 11.59
C CYS A 254 -1.83 -28.83 10.71
N ASN A 255 -2.58 -28.26 9.75
CA ASN A 255 -3.54 -29.00 8.93
C ASN A 255 -3.00 -29.44 7.56
N THR A 256 -1.77 -29.07 7.23
CA THR A 256 -1.11 -29.59 6.03
C THR A 256 -0.64 -31.01 6.32
N ILE A 257 -1.38 -32.01 5.80
CA ILE A 257 -1.07 -33.44 5.91
C ILE A 257 0.36 -33.66 5.40
N ALA A 258 1.28 -33.96 6.31
CA ALA A 258 2.72 -34.01 6.07
C ALA A 258 3.22 -32.74 5.35
N GLY A 259 3.71 -31.77 6.14
CA GLY A 259 4.69 -30.83 5.59
C GLY A 259 5.75 -31.61 4.80
N PRO A 260 6.36 -31.04 3.75
CA PRO A 260 7.52 -31.66 3.15
C PRO A 260 8.46 -31.99 4.32
N SER A 261 8.76 -33.28 4.51
CA SER A 261 9.65 -33.70 5.59
C SER A 261 10.94 -32.89 5.47
N GLU A 262 11.75 -32.84 6.50
CA GLU A 262 13.08 -32.25 6.39
C GLU A 262 13.87 -32.79 5.17
N ALA A 263 13.46 -33.89 4.53
CA ALA A 263 13.98 -34.41 3.26
C ALA A 263 13.58 -33.64 1.98
N CYS A 264 12.64 -32.69 2.02
CA CYS A 264 12.33 -31.81 0.88
C CYS A 264 13.03 -30.44 0.93
N LEU A 265 13.69 -30.09 2.04
CA LEU A 265 14.61 -28.94 2.09
C LEU A 265 15.92 -29.16 1.29
N PRO A 266 16.54 -30.37 1.27
CA PRO A 266 17.75 -30.67 0.51
C PRO A 266 17.51 -30.71 -1.00
N HIS A 267 16.32 -31.12 -1.46
CA HIS A 267 16.01 -31.07 -2.90
C HIS A 267 15.81 -29.66 -3.45
N CYS A 268 15.82 -28.62 -2.60
CA CYS A 268 15.91 -27.23 -3.03
C CYS A 268 17.35 -26.70 -3.19
N LEU A 269 18.39 -27.54 -3.06
CA LEU A 269 19.79 -27.16 -3.27
C LEU A 269 20.13 -26.78 -4.74
N GLY A 270 19.15 -26.81 -5.65
CA GLY A 270 19.25 -26.25 -7.01
C GLY A 270 18.03 -25.46 -7.47
N VAL A 271 17.07 -25.15 -6.59
CA VAL A 271 15.81 -24.49 -6.97
C VAL A 271 15.89 -22.99 -6.69
N ALA A 272 15.50 -22.19 -7.68
CA ALA A 272 15.43 -20.73 -7.63
C ALA A 272 14.77 -20.22 -6.33
N VAL A 273 15.30 -19.11 -5.79
CA VAL A 273 14.74 -18.39 -4.64
C VAL A 273 13.22 -18.25 -4.80
N PRO A 274 12.40 -18.83 -3.89
CA PRO A 274 10.95 -18.74 -3.93
C PRO A 274 10.48 -17.29 -4.05
N ASN A 275 9.51 -17.07 -4.94
CA ASN A 275 8.91 -15.76 -5.10
C ASN A 275 8.10 -15.35 -3.85
N GLU A 276 7.78 -14.06 -3.74
CA GLU A 276 7.02 -13.46 -2.63
C GLU A 276 5.81 -14.30 -2.20
N ASN A 277 4.97 -14.73 -3.15
CA ASN A 277 3.77 -15.52 -2.83
C ASN A 277 4.10 -16.90 -2.26
N GLN A 278 5.12 -17.57 -2.81
CA GLN A 278 5.56 -18.88 -2.32
C GLN A 278 6.07 -18.77 -0.88
N ARG A 279 6.90 -17.76 -0.57
CA ARG A 279 7.41 -17.54 0.78
C ARG A 279 6.29 -17.34 1.81
N GLN A 280 5.23 -16.64 1.41
CA GLN A 280 4.07 -16.46 2.28
C GLN A 280 3.35 -17.80 2.53
N THR A 281 3.18 -18.66 1.52
CA THR A 281 2.41 -19.92 1.63
C THR A 281 3.18 -21.09 2.25
N LEU A 282 4.51 -21.09 2.16
CA LEU A 282 5.32 -22.21 2.63
C LEU A 282 5.32 -22.24 4.17
N ALA A 283 4.78 -23.32 4.74
CA ALA A 283 4.80 -23.55 6.17
C ALA A 283 6.22 -23.83 6.68
N HIS A 284 6.44 -23.57 7.96
CA HIS A 284 7.66 -23.92 8.67
C HIS A 284 7.47 -25.11 9.63
N PRO A 285 8.54 -25.74 10.11
CA PRO A 285 8.45 -26.68 11.23
C PRO A 285 7.86 -26.02 12.48
N GLU A 286 7.21 -26.80 13.34
CA GLU A 286 6.49 -26.27 14.51
C GLU A 286 7.37 -25.38 15.41
N VAL A 287 8.64 -25.75 15.60
CA VAL A 287 9.63 -25.00 16.40
C VAL A 287 9.78 -23.54 15.96
N MET A 288 9.48 -23.23 14.70
CA MET A 288 9.56 -21.87 14.18
C MET A 288 8.37 -21.01 14.60
N TYR A 289 7.22 -21.60 14.93
CA TYR A 289 6.05 -20.90 15.47
C TYR A 289 6.16 -20.73 17.00
N SER A 290 7.34 -20.30 17.46
CA SER A 290 7.62 -20.03 18.87
C SER A 290 7.12 -18.64 19.28
N TYR A 291 6.91 -18.47 20.59
CA TYR A 291 6.49 -17.19 21.16
C TYR A 291 7.48 -16.06 20.87
N GLN A 292 8.78 -16.35 20.94
CA GLN A 292 9.84 -15.40 20.62
C GLN A 292 9.75 -14.90 19.16
N ASN A 293 9.61 -15.84 18.21
CA ASN A 293 9.52 -15.51 16.79
C ASN A 293 8.24 -14.73 16.48
N TYR A 294 7.14 -15.12 17.11
CA TYR A 294 5.87 -14.42 17.03
C TYR A 294 5.96 -12.97 17.50
N LEU A 295 6.55 -12.70 18.68
CA LEU A 295 6.73 -11.35 19.19
C LEU A 295 7.69 -10.52 18.32
N SER A 296 8.81 -11.11 17.88
CA SER A 296 9.77 -10.45 16.98
C SER A 296 9.11 -10.02 15.68
N TYR A 297 8.23 -10.84 15.13
CA TYR A 297 7.46 -10.56 13.93
C TYR A 297 6.38 -9.49 14.16
N ALA A 298 5.54 -9.67 15.18
CA ALA A 298 4.41 -8.78 15.44
C ALA A 298 4.88 -7.34 15.72
N LEU A 299 5.96 -7.21 16.49
CA LEU A 299 6.50 -5.93 16.96
C LEU A 299 7.71 -5.43 16.16
N TYR A 300 7.99 -6.01 14.98
CA TYR A 300 9.17 -5.69 14.19
C TYR A 300 9.31 -4.16 13.95
N PRO A 301 10.33 -3.47 14.52
CA PRO A 301 10.36 -2.01 14.60
C PRO A 301 10.24 -1.30 13.25
N PRO A 302 10.95 -1.74 12.19
CA PRO A 302 10.87 -1.09 10.88
C PRO A 302 9.48 -1.05 10.28
N LEU A 303 8.58 -1.96 10.67
CA LEU A 303 7.24 -2.05 10.10
C LEU A 303 6.13 -1.80 11.12
N TYR A 304 6.44 -1.64 12.41
CA TYR A 304 5.47 -1.63 13.50
C TYR A 304 4.43 -0.49 13.40
N LEU A 305 4.88 0.75 13.23
CA LEU A 305 4.00 1.93 13.26
C LEU A 305 3.08 2.05 12.04
N ALA A 306 3.67 2.01 10.84
CA ALA A 306 2.94 2.16 9.58
C ALA A 306 3.68 1.51 8.41
N GLY A 307 4.34 0.38 8.63
CA GLY A 307 5.02 -0.34 7.55
C GLY A 307 4.08 -1.20 6.70
N PRO A 308 4.51 -1.60 5.49
CA PRO A 308 3.83 -2.66 4.76
C PRO A 308 3.59 -3.91 5.60
N ILE A 309 2.48 -4.57 5.32
CA ILE A 309 2.06 -5.81 5.99
C ILE A 309 2.83 -6.97 5.36
N LEU A 310 3.61 -7.64 6.21
CA LEU A 310 4.36 -8.85 5.89
C LEU A 310 3.69 -10.02 6.62
N SER A 311 3.63 -11.22 6.02
CA SER A 311 3.12 -12.41 6.73
C SER A 311 4.17 -13.02 7.65
N PHE A 312 3.75 -13.86 8.59
CA PHE A 312 4.66 -14.52 9.51
C PHE A 312 5.63 -15.44 8.77
N ASN A 313 5.11 -16.27 7.85
CA ASN A 313 5.93 -17.20 7.09
C ASN A 313 6.98 -16.47 6.22
N ASP A 314 6.62 -15.36 5.55
CA ASP A 314 7.60 -14.61 4.75
C ASP A 314 8.68 -13.98 5.64
N TYR A 315 8.30 -13.44 6.82
CA TYR A 315 9.26 -12.91 7.78
C TYR A 315 10.27 -13.95 8.25
N ILE A 316 9.83 -15.14 8.66
CA ILE A 316 10.72 -16.22 9.12
C ILE A 316 11.54 -16.77 7.97
N TRP A 317 10.94 -16.94 6.78
CA TRP A 317 11.65 -17.40 5.60
C TRP A 317 12.85 -16.51 5.27
N GLN A 318 12.67 -15.18 5.30
CA GLN A 318 13.74 -14.22 5.01
C GLN A 318 14.85 -14.20 6.07
N HIS A 319 14.59 -14.65 7.30
CA HIS A 319 15.65 -14.86 8.29
C HIS A 319 16.38 -16.19 8.06
N ARG A 320 15.70 -17.26 7.63
CA ARG A 320 16.33 -18.56 7.34
C ARG A 320 17.16 -18.54 6.05
N LYS A 321 16.65 -17.88 5.01
CA LYS A 321 17.30 -17.72 3.72
C LYS A 321 17.27 -16.23 3.33
N PRO A 322 18.27 -15.45 3.77
CA PRO A 322 18.33 -14.01 3.49
C PRO A 322 18.29 -13.72 1.99
N LEU A 323 17.48 -12.73 1.62
CA LEU A 323 17.44 -12.24 0.25
C LEU A 323 18.68 -11.38 -0.04
N ASN A 324 19.19 -11.45 -1.26
CA ASN A 324 20.31 -10.62 -1.68
C ASN A 324 19.84 -9.19 -2.00
N ILE A 325 19.67 -8.38 -0.96
CA ILE A 325 19.32 -6.96 -1.07
C ILE A 325 20.61 -6.15 -1.21
N THR A 326 20.90 -5.71 -2.43
CA THR A 326 22.12 -4.94 -2.70
C THR A 326 22.04 -3.52 -2.14
N ARG A 327 23.20 -2.94 -1.79
CA ARG A 327 23.29 -1.53 -1.38
C ARG A 327 22.78 -0.58 -2.46
N SER A 328 22.99 -0.92 -3.73
CA SER A 328 22.47 -0.16 -4.88
C SER A 328 20.94 -0.12 -4.88
N THR A 329 20.28 -1.25 -4.58
CA THR A 329 18.81 -1.30 -4.43
C THR A 329 18.33 -0.39 -3.32
N VAL A 330 18.96 -0.43 -2.14
CA VAL A 330 18.60 0.41 -0.99
C VAL A 330 18.82 1.89 -1.32
N PHE A 331 19.97 2.24 -1.90
CA PHE A 331 20.31 3.62 -2.28
C PHE A 331 19.37 4.18 -3.37
N GLY A 332 19.09 3.40 -4.41
CA GLY A 332 18.14 3.78 -5.46
C GLY A 332 16.73 3.98 -4.90
N TYR A 333 16.32 3.15 -3.93
CA TYR A 333 15.04 3.31 -3.25
C TYR A 333 15.00 4.55 -2.34
N ALA A 334 16.08 4.81 -1.58
CA ALA A 334 16.22 6.01 -0.76
C ALA A 334 16.18 7.28 -1.61
N THR A 335 16.85 7.28 -2.76
CA THR A 335 16.83 8.40 -3.72
C THR A 335 15.42 8.70 -4.20
N ARG A 336 14.66 7.66 -4.59
CA ARG A 336 13.24 7.81 -4.98
C ARG A 336 12.38 8.33 -3.83
N PHE A 337 12.64 7.90 -2.61
CA PHE A 337 11.95 8.41 -1.43
C PHE A 337 12.24 9.91 -1.22
N ILE A 338 13.50 10.33 -1.27
CA ILE A 338 13.91 11.74 -1.12
C ILE A 338 13.30 12.61 -2.21
N ILE A 339 13.35 12.19 -3.47
CA ILE A 339 12.71 12.92 -4.58
C ILE A 339 11.21 13.07 -4.31
N SER A 340 10.53 11.99 -3.89
CA SER A 340 9.09 12.04 -3.57
C SER A 340 8.80 12.99 -2.40
N LEU A 341 9.68 13.04 -1.40
CA LEU A 341 9.56 13.91 -0.23
C LEU A 341 9.73 15.38 -0.65
N LEU A 342 10.73 15.68 -1.48
CA LEU A 342 10.94 17.01 -2.04
C LEU A 342 9.79 17.45 -2.95
N THR A 343 9.20 16.53 -3.74
CA THR A 343 7.98 16.81 -4.52
C THR A 343 6.82 17.18 -3.62
N MET A 344 6.61 16.46 -2.51
CA MET A 344 5.56 16.78 -1.54
C MET A 344 5.81 18.13 -0.87
N GLU A 345 7.04 18.41 -0.42
CA GLU A 345 7.40 19.71 0.14
C GLU A 345 7.17 20.83 -0.87
N PHE A 346 7.55 20.65 -2.14
CA PHE A 346 7.29 21.62 -3.19
C PHE A 346 5.79 21.87 -3.36
N ILE A 347 4.97 20.83 -3.49
CA ILE A 347 3.51 20.98 -3.62
C ILE A 347 2.94 21.75 -2.42
N LEU A 348 3.34 21.44 -1.18
CA LEU A 348 2.82 22.10 0.01
C LEU A 348 3.23 23.57 0.16
N HIS A 349 4.31 24.03 -0.48
CA HIS A 349 4.71 25.46 -0.49
C HIS A 349 4.03 26.25 -1.62
N PHE A 350 3.49 25.60 -2.64
CA PHE A 350 2.90 26.26 -3.81
C PHE A 350 1.39 26.07 -3.94
N MET A 351 0.84 25.00 -3.38
CA MET A 351 -0.56 24.59 -3.50
C MET A 351 -1.15 24.31 -2.11
N TYR A 352 -1.78 25.31 -1.49
CA TYR A 352 -2.35 25.24 -0.14
C TYR A 352 -3.73 24.57 -0.10
N VAL A 353 -3.90 23.50 -0.87
CA VAL A 353 -5.20 22.89 -1.14
C VAL A 353 -5.80 22.16 0.06
N VAL A 354 -5.00 21.77 1.05
CA VAL A 354 -5.52 21.16 2.30
C VAL A 354 -6.09 22.26 3.19
N ALA A 355 -5.35 23.36 3.37
CA ALA A 355 -5.83 24.53 4.13
C ALA A 355 -7.09 25.15 3.50
N ILE A 356 -7.11 25.32 2.17
CA ILE A 356 -8.28 25.82 1.42
C ILE A 356 -9.49 24.91 1.66
N LYS A 357 -9.29 23.60 1.57
CA LYS A 357 -10.36 22.63 1.75
C LYS A 357 -10.92 22.62 3.17
N ASP A 358 -10.04 22.53 4.17
CA ASP A 358 -10.45 22.41 5.57
C ASP A 358 -11.22 23.64 6.06
N THR A 359 -11.02 24.79 5.41
CA THR A 359 -11.71 26.05 5.68
C THR A 359 -12.84 26.36 4.69
N LYS A 360 -13.08 25.48 3.71
CA LYS A 360 -14.07 25.66 2.62
C LYS A 360 -13.89 26.99 1.88
N ALA A 361 -12.65 27.40 1.66
CA ALA A 361 -12.28 28.71 1.14
C ALA A 361 -12.27 28.76 -0.41
N TRP A 362 -13.38 28.37 -1.03
CA TRP A 362 -13.57 28.29 -2.48
C TRP A 362 -14.82 29.04 -2.98
N MET A 363 -15.33 29.98 -2.16
CA MET A 363 -16.51 30.77 -2.54
C MET A 363 -16.15 31.72 -3.67
N GLY A 364 -16.94 31.70 -4.75
CA GLY A 364 -16.69 32.50 -5.96
C GLY A 364 -15.67 31.88 -6.92
N ASP A 365 -15.07 30.74 -6.56
CA ASP A 365 -14.16 30.02 -7.45
C ASP A 365 -14.95 29.29 -8.56
N THR A 366 -14.37 29.23 -9.75
CA THR A 366 -14.93 28.51 -10.91
C THR A 366 -15.01 27.00 -10.66
N PRO A 367 -15.88 26.27 -11.39
CA PRO A 367 -15.95 24.81 -11.31
C PRO A 367 -14.60 24.11 -11.53
N ALA A 368 -13.76 24.64 -12.44
CA ALA A 368 -12.43 24.11 -12.71
C ALA A 368 -11.48 24.27 -11.51
N GLN A 369 -11.49 25.43 -10.85
CA GLN A 369 -10.68 25.69 -9.65
C GLN A 369 -11.08 24.77 -8.50
N ILE A 370 -12.38 24.63 -8.24
CA ILE A 370 -12.92 23.74 -7.20
C ILE A 370 -12.52 22.28 -7.49
N ALA A 371 -12.66 21.84 -8.75
CA ALA A 371 -12.27 20.51 -9.17
C ALA A 371 -10.77 20.26 -8.99
N MET A 372 -9.91 21.25 -9.26
CA MET A 372 -8.46 21.13 -9.06
C MET A 372 -8.06 21.13 -7.59
N ILE A 373 -8.73 21.91 -6.72
CA ILE A 373 -8.55 21.79 -5.26
C ILE A 373 -8.83 20.35 -4.83
N GLY A 374 -9.94 19.78 -5.28
CA GLY A 374 -10.32 18.40 -4.99
C GLY A 374 -9.31 17.37 -5.51
N PHE A 375 -8.92 17.47 -6.78
CA PHE A 375 -7.95 16.57 -7.41
C PHE A 375 -6.59 16.60 -6.71
N TRP A 376 -6.04 17.79 -6.45
CA TRP A 376 -4.75 17.92 -5.77
C TRP A 376 -4.83 17.48 -4.31
N ASN A 377 -5.97 17.63 -3.64
CA ASN A 377 -6.17 17.03 -2.32
C ASN A 377 -6.03 15.50 -2.37
N LEU A 378 -6.61 14.85 -3.39
CA LEU A 378 -6.44 13.39 -3.59
C LEU A 378 -4.98 13.01 -3.91
N ILE A 379 -4.26 13.82 -4.68
CA ILE A 379 -2.82 13.63 -4.92
C ILE A 379 -2.01 13.75 -3.62
N ILE A 380 -2.32 14.72 -2.77
CA ILE A 380 -1.69 14.88 -1.45
C ILE A 380 -2.00 13.67 -0.55
N VAL A 381 -3.24 13.17 -0.56
CA VAL A 381 -3.60 11.94 0.18
C VAL A 381 -2.83 10.72 -0.32
N TRP A 382 -2.62 10.60 -1.63
CA TRP A 382 -1.78 9.55 -2.19
C TRP A 382 -0.30 9.71 -1.80
N LEU A 383 0.26 10.92 -1.95
CA LEU A 383 1.66 11.22 -1.62
C LEU A 383 1.97 11.03 -0.13
N LYS A 384 1.10 11.48 0.78
CA LYS A 384 1.35 11.32 2.23
C LYS A 384 1.46 9.85 2.63
N LEU A 385 0.55 9.01 2.14
CA LEU A 385 0.54 7.58 2.46
C LEU A 385 1.72 6.86 1.80
N MET A 386 2.00 7.22 0.54
CA MET A 386 3.19 6.76 -0.18
C MET A 386 4.46 7.06 0.63
N LEU A 387 4.66 8.29 1.09
CA LEU A 387 5.87 8.68 1.82
C LEU A 387 6.02 7.93 3.15
N ILE A 388 4.95 7.87 3.95
CA ILE A 388 4.96 7.16 5.22
C ILE A 388 5.34 5.69 5.01
N TRP A 389 4.66 5.00 4.08
CA TRP A 389 4.92 3.59 3.81
C TRP A 389 6.29 3.35 3.20
N ARG A 390 6.76 4.25 2.32
CA ARG A 390 8.09 4.15 1.72
C ARG A 390 9.20 4.32 2.74
N PHE A 391 9.04 5.21 3.72
CA PHE A 391 10.01 5.38 4.81
C PHE A 391 10.19 4.08 5.60
N PHE A 392 9.09 3.49 6.09
CA PHE A 392 9.14 2.24 6.86
C PHE A 392 9.63 1.06 6.01
N ARG A 393 9.26 1.00 4.72
CA ARG A 393 9.81 0.00 3.80
C ARG A 393 11.30 0.19 3.55
N LEU A 394 11.80 1.43 3.42
CA LEU A 394 13.22 1.73 3.27
C LEU A 394 14.00 1.24 4.50
N TRP A 395 13.45 1.48 5.70
CA TRP A 395 14.04 0.97 6.94
C TRP A 395 14.10 -0.57 6.93
N ALA A 396 13.02 -1.26 6.55
CA ALA A 396 13.03 -2.73 6.45
C ALA A 396 14.04 -3.25 5.41
N LEU A 397 14.13 -2.60 4.23
CA LEU A 397 15.09 -2.95 3.19
C LEU A 397 16.53 -2.78 3.67
N ALA A 398 16.84 -1.66 4.33
CA ALA A 398 18.16 -1.43 4.92
C ALA A 398 18.49 -2.44 6.03
N ALA A 399 17.46 -2.93 6.73
CA ALA A 399 17.58 -4.01 7.72
C ALA A 399 17.69 -5.41 7.09
N GLY A 400 17.53 -5.56 5.77
CA GLY A 400 17.67 -6.84 5.06
C GLY A 400 16.37 -7.63 4.91
N ILE A 401 15.21 -6.98 5.11
CA ILE A 401 13.88 -7.57 4.91
C ILE A 401 13.17 -6.87 3.75
N GLU A 402 12.78 -7.65 2.75
CA GLU A 402 11.98 -7.18 1.62
C GLU A 402 10.49 -7.26 1.97
N ALA A 403 9.91 -6.10 2.28
CA ALA A 403 8.46 -5.94 2.45
C ALA A 403 7.80 -5.51 1.12
N PRO A 404 6.49 -5.77 0.93
CA PRO A 404 5.77 -5.36 -0.29
C PRO A 404 5.73 -3.83 -0.48
N GLU A 405 5.85 -3.34 -1.72
CA GLU A 405 5.60 -1.91 -2.03
C GLU A 405 4.10 -1.62 -2.00
N ASN A 406 3.68 -0.63 -1.20
CA ASN A 406 2.26 -0.32 -1.04
C ASN A 406 1.65 0.56 -2.12
N MET A 407 2.44 1.45 -2.75
CA MET A 407 1.99 2.32 -3.83
C MET A 407 2.75 2.00 -5.10
N ILE A 408 2.20 1.08 -5.89
CA ILE A 408 2.85 0.61 -7.13
C ILE A 408 2.64 1.61 -8.29
N ARG A 409 1.54 2.36 -8.23
CA ARG A 409 1.11 3.30 -9.29
C ARG A 409 0.69 4.62 -8.68
N CYS A 410 0.87 5.69 -9.45
CA CYS A 410 0.29 6.99 -9.14
C CYS A 410 -1.24 6.88 -9.16
N MET A 411 -1.93 7.58 -8.26
CA MET A 411 -3.39 7.64 -8.23
C MET A 411 -3.96 8.07 -9.60
N ALA A 412 -3.32 9.04 -10.26
CA ALA A 412 -3.69 9.51 -11.60
C ALA A 412 -3.33 8.54 -12.76
N ASN A 413 -2.62 7.44 -12.49
CA ASN A 413 -2.32 6.37 -13.45
C ASN A 413 -3.13 5.10 -13.11
N ASN A 414 -4.45 5.26 -12.94
CA ASN A 414 -5.39 4.16 -12.76
C ASN A 414 -6.72 4.46 -13.47
N TYR A 415 -7.05 3.66 -14.49
CA TYR A 415 -8.30 3.75 -15.23
C TYR A 415 -9.35 2.71 -14.82
N SER A 416 -8.96 1.76 -13.96
CA SER A 416 -9.78 0.64 -13.50
C SER A 416 -9.91 0.70 -11.99
N VAL A 417 -11.12 0.50 -11.47
CA VAL A 417 -11.36 0.46 -10.03
C VAL A 417 -10.66 -0.76 -9.41
N PHE A 418 -10.75 -1.92 -10.06
CA PHE A 418 -10.02 -3.11 -9.63
C PHE A 418 -8.50 -2.92 -9.67
N GLY A 419 -7.99 -2.24 -10.70
CA GLY A 419 -6.56 -1.94 -10.81
C GLY A 419 -6.08 -0.98 -9.71
N PHE A 420 -6.89 0.04 -9.42
CA PHE A 420 -6.66 0.98 -8.33
C PHE A 420 -6.52 0.23 -6.99
N TRP A 421 -7.52 -0.59 -6.60
CA TRP A 421 -7.49 -1.31 -5.32
C TRP A 421 -6.38 -2.36 -5.19
N ARG A 422 -5.88 -2.90 -6.30
CA ARG A 422 -4.72 -3.81 -6.30
C ARG A 422 -3.38 -3.10 -6.27
N SER A 423 -3.33 -1.82 -6.62
CA SER A 423 -2.10 -1.01 -6.62
C SER A 423 -2.00 -0.04 -5.44
N TRP A 424 -3.13 0.28 -4.80
CA TRP A 424 -3.25 1.05 -3.58
C TRP A 424 -3.17 0.15 -2.35
N HIS A 425 -2.32 0.53 -1.39
CA HIS A 425 -2.09 -0.24 -0.16
C HIS A 425 -1.87 -1.73 -0.43
N ARG A 426 -1.03 -2.07 -1.42
CA ARG A 426 -0.88 -3.42 -1.97
C ARG A 426 -0.68 -4.50 -0.90
N SER A 427 0.15 -4.25 0.14
CA SER A 427 0.38 -5.25 1.19
C SER A 427 -0.92 -5.64 1.90
N TYR A 428 -1.81 -4.66 2.13
CA TYR A 428 -3.11 -4.89 2.72
C TYR A 428 -4.04 -5.64 1.77
N ASN A 429 -4.04 -5.28 0.48
CA ASN A 429 -4.79 -6.03 -0.52
C ASN A 429 -4.37 -7.51 -0.58
N LEU A 430 -3.06 -7.79 -0.57
CA LEU A 430 -2.53 -9.15 -0.51
C LEU A 430 -2.96 -9.88 0.77
N TRP A 431 -2.93 -9.19 1.90
CA TRP A 431 -3.40 -9.71 3.18
C TRP A 431 -4.89 -10.07 3.14
N LEU A 432 -5.75 -9.17 2.66
CA LEU A 432 -7.19 -9.39 2.51
C LEU A 432 -7.47 -10.60 1.60
N ILE A 433 -6.73 -10.71 0.50
CA ILE A 433 -6.88 -11.84 -0.42
C ILE A 433 -6.55 -13.16 0.29
N ARG A 434 -5.43 -13.20 1.01
CA ARG A 434 -4.91 -14.41 1.65
C ARG A 434 -5.75 -14.85 2.85
N TYR A 435 -6.09 -13.93 3.75
CA TYR A 435 -6.66 -14.27 5.06
C TYR A 435 -8.17 -14.13 5.13
N ILE A 436 -8.80 -13.47 4.15
CA ILE A 436 -10.26 -13.34 4.07
C ILE A 436 -10.78 -13.97 2.78
N TYR A 437 -10.44 -13.39 1.62
CA TYR A 437 -11.07 -13.71 0.33
C TYR A 437 -10.92 -15.19 -0.06
N ILE A 438 -9.72 -15.76 0.04
CA ILE A 438 -9.45 -17.17 -0.30
C ILE A 438 -10.19 -18.11 0.68
N PRO A 439 -10.07 -17.95 2.01
CA PRO A 439 -10.80 -18.77 2.99
C PRO A 439 -12.32 -18.81 2.81
N VAL A 440 -12.96 -17.71 2.37
CA VAL A 440 -14.43 -17.65 2.19
C VAL A 440 -14.92 -18.17 0.82
N GLY A 441 -14.06 -18.86 0.06
CA GLY A 441 -14.43 -19.51 -1.21
C GLY A 441 -13.89 -18.83 -2.47
N GLY A 442 -13.05 -17.81 -2.34
CA GLY A 442 -12.25 -17.27 -3.43
C GLY A 442 -13.06 -16.81 -4.65
N THR A 443 -12.73 -17.36 -5.83
CA THR A 443 -13.38 -16.98 -7.09
C THR A 443 -14.78 -17.55 -7.28
N ASN A 444 -15.23 -18.47 -6.43
CA ASN A 444 -16.54 -19.10 -6.57
C ASN A 444 -17.66 -18.17 -6.06
N ASN A 445 -17.39 -17.32 -5.07
CA ASN A 445 -18.36 -16.41 -4.44
C ASN A 445 -17.94 -14.93 -4.56
N LYS A 446 -17.61 -14.45 -5.77
CA LYS A 446 -17.01 -13.12 -5.98
C LYS A 446 -17.78 -11.97 -5.32
N ILE A 447 -19.10 -11.96 -5.42
CA ILE A 447 -19.94 -10.87 -4.89
C ILE A 447 -19.89 -10.86 -3.36
N LEU A 448 -20.24 -11.97 -2.71
CA LEU A 448 -20.23 -12.10 -1.25
C LEU A 448 -18.84 -11.82 -0.67
N ASN A 449 -17.79 -12.35 -1.31
CA ASN A 449 -16.42 -12.16 -0.86
C ASN A 449 -15.99 -10.69 -0.98
N THR A 450 -16.43 -10.01 -2.04
CA THR A 450 -16.16 -8.57 -2.23
C THR A 450 -16.88 -7.76 -1.15
N LEU A 451 -18.16 -8.02 -0.89
CA LEU A 451 -18.93 -7.34 0.15
C LEU A 451 -18.31 -7.53 1.54
N LEU A 452 -17.90 -8.77 1.87
CA LEU A 452 -17.28 -9.08 3.15
C LEU A 452 -15.92 -8.38 3.29
N VAL A 453 -15.07 -8.44 2.25
CA VAL A 453 -13.77 -7.74 2.25
C VAL A 453 -13.96 -6.24 2.43
N PHE A 454 -14.85 -5.59 1.68
CA PHE A 454 -15.06 -4.14 1.82
C PHE A 454 -15.69 -3.76 3.16
N THR A 455 -16.55 -4.61 3.72
CA THR A 455 -17.10 -4.42 5.08
C THR A 455 -16.00 -4.48 6.12
N PHE A 456 -15.10 -5.47 6.03
CA PHE A 456 -13.95 -5.55 6.91
C PHE A 456 -13.02 -4.35 6.74
N VAL A 457 -12.74 -3.91 5.50
CA VAL A 457 -11.93 -2.72 5.23
C VAL A 457 -12.52 -1.49 5.89
N ALA A 458 -13.83 -1.28 5.81
CA ALA A 458 -14.50 -0.16 6.46
C ALA A 458 -14.33 -0.24 7.99
N LEU A 459 -14.70 -1.37 8.60
CA LEU A 459 -14.61 -1.58 10.05
C LEU A 459 -13.18 -1.47 10.60
N TRP A 460 -12.19 -1.90 9.82
CA TRP A 460 -10.78 -1.82 10.21
C TRP A 460 -10.23 -0.38 10.17
N HIS A 461 -10.76 0.45 9.28
CA HIS A 461 -10.33 1.85 9.16
C HIS A 461 -10.97 2.75 10.21
N ASP A 462 -12.27 2.60 10.44
CA ASP A 462 -13.04 3.38 11.41
C ASP A 462 -14.40 2.72 11.66
N LEU A 463 -14.89 2.77 12.89
CA LEU A 463 -16.21 2.30 13.25
C LEU A 463 -17.32 3.31 12.91
N THR A 464 -16.98 4.48 12.35
CA THR A 464 -17.99 5.42 11.87
C THR A 464 -18.77 4.87 10.69
N PHE A 465 -20.11 4.89 10.80
CA PHE A 465 -21.04 4.46 9.74
C PHE A 465 -20.83 5.17 8.39
N ARG A 466 -20.16 6.33 8.37
CA ARG A 466 -19.83 7.10 7.17
C ARG A 466 -18.86 6.33 6.26
N LEU A 467 -17.85 5.69 6.83
CA LEU A 467 -16.87 4.91 6.06
C LEU A 467 -17.46 3.58 5.57
N LEU A 468 -18.39 2.99 6.32
CA LEU A 468 -19.15 1.83 5.87
C LEU A 468 -20.05 2.17 4.67
N ALA A 469 -20.81 3.26 4.75
CA ALA A 469 -21.64 3.73 3.63
C ALA A 469 -20.81 4.04 2.39
N TRP A 470 -19.62 4.64 2.57
CA TRP A 470 -18.67 4.87 1.49
C TRP A 470 -18.15 3.56 0.87
N GLY A 471 -17.76 2.58 1.70
CA GLY A 471 -17.27 1.28 1.23
C GLY A 471 -18.32 0.51 0.42
N TRP A 472 -19.59 0.60 0.82
CA TRP A 472 -20.70 0.01 0.07
C TRP A 472 -20.99 0.75 -1.24
N LEU A 473 -20.91 2.08 -1.24
CA LEU A 473 -21.04 2.88 -2.46
C LEU A 473 -19.96 2.51 -3.50
N VAL A 474 -18.70 2.40 -3.06
CA VAL A 474 -17.60 1.95 -3.92
C VAL A 474 -17.83 0.52 -4.42
N SER A 475 -18.34 -0.37 -3.57
CA SER A 475 -18.67 -1.76 -3.95
C SER A 475 -19.75 -1.82 -5.03
N LEU A 476 -20.77 -0.97 -4.94
CA LEU A 476 -21.81 -0.84 -5.96
C LEU A 476 -21.23 -0.31 -7.28
N PHE A 477 -20.33 0.66 -7.22
CA PHE A 477 -19.66 1.25 -8.39
C PHE A 477 -18.74 0.30 -9.14
N ILE A 478 -18.33 -0.81 -8.52
CA ILE A 478 -17.52 -1.86 -9.15
C ILE A 478 -18.36 -2.77 -10.07
N VAL A 479 -19.66 -2.91 -9.79
CA VAL A 479 -20.55 -3.84 -10.50
C VAL A 479 -20.63 -3.57 -12.01
N PRO A 480 -20.79 -2.32 -12.49
CA PRO A 480 -20.80 -2.02 -13.92
C PRO A 480 -19.49 -2.40 -14.63
N GLU A 481 -18.34 -2.10 -14.01
CA GLU A 481 -17.03 -2.48 -14.56
C GLU A 481 -16.91 -4.01 -14.69
N LEU A 482 -17.39 -4.76 -13.70
CA LEU A 482 -17.37 -6.21 -13.71
C LEU A 482 -18.27 -6.80 -14.81
N ALA A 483 -19.51 -6.30 -14.91
CA ALA A 483 -20.47 -6.74 -15.93
C ALA A 483 -19.95 -6.46 -17.36
N ALA A 484 -19.41 -5.26 -17.59
CA ALA A 484 -18.84 -4.88 -18.88
C ALA A 484 -17.66 -5.77 -19.30
N ARG A 485 -16.79 -6.15 -18.35
CA ARG A 485 -15.66 -7.05 -18.62
C ARG A 485 -16.10 -8.46 -19.01
N PHE A 486 -17.13 -9.01 -18.35
CA PHE A 486 -17.61 -10.36 -18.64
C PHE A 486 -18.30 -10.47 -20.00
N TYR A 487 -19.15 -9.50 -20.35
CA TYR A 487 -19.96 -9.58 -21.56
C TYR A 487 -19.21 -9.11 -22.81
N SER A 488 -18.47 -8.00 -22.71
CA SER A 488 -17.98 -7.29 -23.89
C SER A 488 -16.58 -7.72 -24.35
N SER A 489 -15.68 -8.07 -23.42
CA SER A 489 -14.29 -8.40 -23.76
C SER A 489 -14.16 -9.71 -24.54
N SER A 490 -15.07 -10.67 -24.34
CA SER A 490 -15.02 -11.97 -25.00
C SER A 490 -15.54 -11.94 -26.44
N GLN A 491 -16.36 -10.94 -26.80
CA GLN A 491 -16.99 -10.86 -28.11
C GLN A 491 -16.33 -9.80 -29.01
N TYR A 492 -15.92 -8.66 -28.45
CA TYR A 492 -15.46 -7.50 -29.22
C TYR A 492 -13.99 -7.14 -28.97
N GLY A 493 -13.25 -7.95 -28.20
CA GLY A 493 -11.87 -7.67 -27.79
C GLY A 493 -10.88 -7.45 -28.94
N HIS A 494 -11.17 -7.99 -30.12
CA HIS A 494 -10.31 -7.90 -31.31
C HIS A 494 -10.58 -6.65 -32.17
N GLU A 495 -11.69 -5.96 -31.94
CA GLU A 495 -12.10 -4.83 -32.76
C GLU A 495 -11.34 -3.53 -32.40
N PRO A 496 -10.87 -2.73 -33.38
CA PRO A 496 -10.10 -1.53 -33.11
C PRO A 496 -10.92 -0.45 -32.38
N TRP A 497 -12.23 -0.39 -32.61
CA TRP A 497 -13.14 0.55 -31.93
C TRP A 497 -13.36 0.20 -30.45
N TYR A 498 -13.20 -1.06 -30.07
CA TYR A 498 -13.47 -1.53 -28.72
C TYR A 498 -12.62 -0.80 -27.67
N ARG A 499 -11.36 -0.47 -28.02
CA ARG A 499 -10.47 0.33 -27.18
C ARG A 499 -11.08 1.69 -26.81
N HIS A 500 -11.77 2.35 -27.74
CA HIS A 500 -12.40 3.65 -27.48
C HIS A 500 -13.62 3.51 -26.56
N VAL A 501 -14.40 2.43 -26.71
CA VAL A 501 -15.49 2.11 -25.76
C VAL A 501 -14.94 1.81 -24.37
N CYS A 502 -13.82 1.07 -24.26
CA CYS A 502 -13.13 0.89 -22.99
C CYS A 502 -12.63 2.21 -22.39
N ALA A 503 -12.15 3.14 -23.22
CA ALA A 503 -11.70 4.46 -22.77
C ALA A 503 -12.89 5.30 -22.25
N LEU A 504 -14.06 5.25 -22.88
CA LEU A 504 -15.28 5.87 -22.35
C LEU A 504 -15.69 5.27 -21.00
N GLY A 505 -15.66 3.94 -20.87
CA GLY A 505 -15.89 3.26 -19.59
C GLY A 505 -14.87 3.66 -18.52
N ALA A 506 -13.61 3.85 -18.89
CA ALA A 506 -12.56 4.33 -18.00
C ALA A 506 -12.82 5.77 -17.51
N VAL A 507 -13.29 6.67 -18.38
CA VAL A 507 -13.69 8.03 -17.97
C VAL A 507 -14.76 7.98 -16.89
N LEU A 508 -15.81 7.18 -17.10
CA LEU A 508 -16.88 7.01 -16.10
C LEU A 508 -16.33 6.45 -14.79
N ASN A 509 -15.49 5.42 -14.83
CA ASN A 509 -14.88 4.83 -13.63
C ASN A 509 -14.02 5.84 -12.86
N ILE A 510 -13.19 6.63 -13.56
CA ILE A 510 -12.34 7.65 -12.93
C ILE A 510 -13.21 8.73 -12.29
N LEU A 511 -14.22 9.26 -12.99
CA LEU A 511 -15.12 10.27 -12.46
C LEU A 511 -15.89 9.77 -11.24
N MET A 512 -16.40 8.54 -11.28
CA MET A 512 -17.09 7.91 -10.14
C MET A 512 -16.17 7.71 -8.95
N MET A 513 -14.94 7.22 -9.18
CA MET A 513 -13.95 7.03 -8.12
C MET A 513 -13.53 8.37 -7.51
N MET A 514 -13.32 9.40 -8.32
CA MET A 514 -13.02 10.75 -7.84
C MET A 514 -14.19 11.30 -7.02
N ALA A 515 -15.43 11.21 -7.51
CA ALA A 515 -16.62 11.68 -6.80
C ALA A 515 -16.79 10.96 -5.45
N ALA A 516 -16.67 9.63 -5.40
CA ALA A 516 -16.79 8.87 -4.16
C ALA A 516 -15.72 9.27 -3.13
N ASN A 517 -14.47 9.45 -3.56
CA ASN A 517 -13.37 9.86 -2.68
C ASN A 517 -13.47 11.33 -2.27
N LEU A 518 -14.00 12.21 -3.13
CA LEU A 518 -14.28 13.59 -2.77
C LEU A 518 -15.35 13.67 -1.68
N VAL A 519 -16.43 12.89 -1.77
CA VAL A 519 -17.46 12.82 -0.72
C VAL A 519 -16.85 12.31 0.59
N GLY A 520 -16.12 11.20 0.55
CA GLY A 520 -15.60 10.54 1.74
C GLY A 520 -14.49 11.32 2.45
N PHE A 521 -13.57 11.92 1.68
CA PHE A 521 -12.33 12.47 2.23
C PHE A 521 -12.17 13.97 2.05
N VAL A 522 -12.93 14.65 1.16
CA VAL A 522 -12.62 16.03 0.75
C VAL A 522 -13.75 17.03 1.07
N LEU A 523 -14.91 16.88 0.45
CA LEU A 523 -15.98 17.87 0.44
C LEU A 523 -17.12 17.54 1.42
N GLY A 524 -17.28 16.27 1.81
CA GLY A 524 -18.48 15.81 2.50
C GLY A 524 -19.73 15.86 1.61
N LEU A 525 -20.89 15.53 2.17
CA LEU A 525 -22.16 15.51 1.43
C LEU A 525 -22.59 16.91 0.96
N ASP A 526 -22.48 17.91 1.85
CA ASP A 526 -22.91 19.28 1.54
C ASP A 526 -22.03 19.92 0.46
N GLY A 527 -20.71 19.73 0.56
CA GLY A 527 -19.77 20.23 -0.44
C GLY A 527 -19.94 19.51 -1.78
N MET A 528 -20.25 18.21 -1.79
CA MET A 528 -20.54 17.49 -3.02
C MET A 528 -21.85 17.98 -3.66
N LYS A 529 -22.90 18.22 -2.88
CA LYS A 529 -24.16 18.77 -3.41
C LYS A 529 -23.93 20.12 -4.08
N PHE A 530 -23.16 21.00 -3.43
CA PHE A 530 -22.75 22.28 -4.02
C PHE A 530 -21.96 22.08 -5.32
N PHE A 531 -20.98 21.16 -5.33
CA PHE A 531 -20.18 20.88 -6.51
C PHE A 531 -21.01 20.31 -7.68
N VAL A 532 -21.93 19.37 -7.42
CA VAL A 532 -22.85 18.83 -8.43
C VAL A 532 -23.74 19.92 -8.99
N GLN A 533 -24.27 20.81 -8.14
CA GLN A 533 -25.06 21.95 -8.59
C GLN A 533 -24.26 22.92 -9.46
N GLN A 534 -23.00 23.20 -9.12
CA GLN A 534 -22.12 24.02 -9.95
C GLN A 534 -21.79 23.34 -11.29
N LEU A 535 -21.59 22.02 -11.28
CA LEU A 535 -21.19 21.25 -12.45
C LEU A 535 -22.32 21.07 -13.47
N PHE A 536 -23.54 20.76 -13.01
CA PHE A 536 -24.68 20.48 -13.88
C PHE A 536 -25.66 21.66 -14.00
N GLY A 537 -25.64 22.59 -13.05
CA GLY A 537 -26.55 23.74 -13.02
C GLY A 537 -26.01 24.99 -13.73
N THR A 538 -24.73 25.01 -14.14
CA THR A 538 -24.12 26.15 -14.83
C THR A 538 -23.57 25.76 -16.20
N GLY A 539 -23.62 26.68 -17.17
CA GLY A 539 -23.04 26.47 -18.50
C GLY A 539 -21.52 26.28 -18.47
N GLU A 540 -20.83 26.96 -17.54
CA GLU A 540 -19.40 26.77 -17.32
C GLU A 540 -19.07 25.38 -16.75
N GLY A 541 -19.89 24.89 -15.81
CA GLY A 541 -19.77 23.55 -15.26
C GLY A 541 -19.89 22.47 -16.34
N LEU A 542 -20.87 22.60 -17.23
CA LEU A 542 -21.05 21.64 -18.32
C LEU A 542 -19.87 21.66 -19.31
N ARG A 543 -19.36 22.84 -19.67
CA ARG A 543 -18.15 22.98 -20.50
C ARG A 543 -16.94 22.33 -19.84
N PHE A 544 -16.76 22.56 -18.54
CA PHE A 544 -15.70 21.92 -17.77
C PHE A 544 -15.85 20.39 -17.74
N LEU A 545 -17.05 19.87 -17.53
CA LEU A 545 -17.31 18.42 -17.50
C LEU A 545 -16.96 17.76 -18.84
N VAL A 546 -17.35 18.37 -19.97
CA VAL A 546 -17.00 17.88 -21.30
C VAL A 546 -15.48 17.93 -21.50
N GLY A 547 -14.84 19.06 -21.17
CA GLY A 547 -13.38 19.21 -21.28
C GLY A 547 -12.62 18.19 -20.42
N ALA A 548 -13.03 18.00 -19.17
CA ALA A 548 -12.47 17.01 -18.26
C ALA A 548 -12.65 15.58 -18.80
N SER A 549 -13.82 15.26 -19.37
CA SER A 549 -14.09 13.95 -19.97
C SER A 549 -13.17 13.67 -21.16
N VAL A 550 -12.93 14.67 -22.02
CA VAL A 550 -11.97 14.56 -23.14
C VAL A 550 -10.54 14.36 -22.63
N CYS A 551 -10.13 15.09 -21.59
CA CYS A 551 -8.82 14.92 -20.96
C CYS A 551 -8.64 13.51 -20.39
N LEU A 552 -9.63 13.02 -19.66
CA LEU A 552 -9.62 11.67 -19.08
C LEU A 552 -9.65 10.58 -20.16
N PHE A 553 -10.32 10.81 -21.29
CA PHE A 553 -10.34 9.89 -22.42
C PHE A 553 -8.96 9.75 -23.05
N ALA A 554 -8.29 10.87 -23.35
CA ALA A 554 -6.92 10.88 -23.87
C ALA A 554 -5.93 10.25 -22.87
N ALA A 555 -6.05 10.59 -21.58
CA ALA A 555 -5.23 10.00 -20.52
C ALA A 555 -5.45 8.48 -20.41
N SER A 556 -6.69 8.00 -20.56
CA SER A 556 -7.00 6.56 -20.54
C SER A 556 -6.33 5.81 -21.68
N HIS A 557 -6.27 6.39 -22.88
CA HIS A 557 -5.53 5.79 -23.98
C HIS A 557 -4.02 5.70 -23.72
N LEU A 558 -3.41 6.75 -23.14
CA LEU A 558 -2.01 6.69 -22.72
C LEU A 558 -1.80 5.62 -21.65
N MET A 559 -2.71 5.49 -20.70
CA MET A 559 -2.63 4.45 -19.67
C MET A 559 -2.75 3.05 -20.27
N PHE A 560 -3.62 2.82 -21.26
CA PHE A 560 -3.75 1.52 -21.94
C PHE A 560 -2.45 1.14 -22.65
N GLU A 561 -1.87 2.06 -23.43
CA GLU A 561 -0.61 1.81 -24.13
C GLU A 561 0.54 1.60 -23.15
N TYR A 562 0.54 2.31 -22.03
CA TYR A 562 1.49 2.07 -20.95
C TYR A 562 1.37 0.65 -20.39
N ARG A 563 0.18 0.04 -20.36
CA ARG A 563 0.02 -1.37 -19.91
C ARG A 563 0.46 -2.36 -20.96
N GLU A 564 0.20 -2.10 -22.23
CA GLU A 564 0.76 -2.90 -23.32
C GLU A 564 2.29 -2.81 -23.34
N ASP A 565 2.85 -1.63 -23.03
CA ASP A 565 4.29 -1.44 -22.93
C ASP A 565 4.90 -2.26 -21.79
N GLU A 566 4.27 -2.27 -20.61
CA GLU A 566 4.66 -3.15 -19.51
C GLU A 566 4.66 -4.63 -19.96
N LYS A 567 3.61 -5.09 -20.67
CA LYS A 567 3.53 -6.46 -21.20
C LYS A 567 4.66 -6.78 -22.18
N ARG A 568 4.96 -5.88 -23.12
CA ARG A 568 6.07 -6.05 -24.09
C ARG A 568 7.42 -6.23 -23.42
N HIS A 569 7.61 -5.64 -22.24
CA HIS A 569 8.83 -5.76 -21.45
C HIS A 569 8.77 -6.89 -20.40
N GLY A 570 7.78 -7.78 -20.47
CA GLY A 570 7.60 -8.91 -19.54
C GLY A 570 7.12 -8.51 -18.14
N ILE A 571 6.69 -7.26 -17.94
CA ILE A 571 6.19 -6.75 -16.66
C ILE A 571 4.69 -7.02 -16.58
N MET A 572 4.31 -8.09 -15.89
CA MET A 572 2.90 -8.43 -15.67
C MET A 572 2.43 -8.06 -14.27
N ARG A 573 1.67 -6.96 -14.19
CA ARG A 573 0.96 -6.54 -12.97
C ARG A 573 -0.53 -6.80 -13.13
N LYS A 574 -1.18 -7.36 -12.11
CA LYS A 574 -2.65 -7.56 -12.11
C LYS A 574 -3.43 -6.25 -11.83
N CYS A 575 -2.74 -5.11 -11.87
CA CYS A 575 -3.21 -3.77 -11.53
C CYS A 575 -2.87 -2.74 -12.58
#